data_AF-A0A1G9JNP7-F1
#
_entry.id   AF-A0A1G9JNP7-F1
#
_cell.length_a   1.000
_cell.length_b   1.000
_cell.length_c   1.000
_cell.angle_alpha   90.00
_cell.angle_beta   90.00
_cell.angle_gamma   90.00
#
_symmetry.space_group_name_H-M   'P 1'
#
loop_
_entity.id
_entity.type
_entity.pdbx_description
1 polymer ?
#
loop_
_entity_poly.entity_id
_entity_poly.type
_entity_poly.pdbx_seq_one_letter_code
_entity_poly.pdbx_strand_id
1 'polypeptide(L)'
;MRFAAAILSFLLAIALLPASPATAAVSAAALPGGKSTYVISQGHLKAASQQNWVRLGTYRFATGGTVTSSLFLWWQRHPQARQRTGTKPDSSCTTTAGGKQTRPRACEILTAGGFTGAPDESRTGTYTLAGNVLTIRWNIAQAWTEQWYVEPSPDGKLARLDLKQSTLATHGYGYGSNAAVSTRRAMSSVKAFPGSLRQDLTSWANGKIVNAADDPFGLSAFRACTGTTSCLTYLQPSSNGACQKAGGCPNYGGGTSANVSSIQYYLTMISKTDRRDTLWHWCTCLAMERDEFCYTGNSHVKPLMQIIDDSGAFRGWVGAEASFSTGSRATDMLAVLRISDFR
;
A
#
# COMPACT_ATOMS: atom_id res chain seq x y z
N MET A 1 -68.56 -37.16 -71.71
CA MET A 1 -68.34 -35.93 -70.91
C MET A 1 -67.51 -36.31 -69.69
N ARG A 2 -66.49 -35.51 -69.38
CA ARG A 2 -65.33 -35.87 -68.54
C ARG A 2 -65.62 -35.73 -67.04
N PHE A 3 -64.97 -36.60 -66.26
CA PHE A 3 -64.88 -36.68 -64.80
C PHE A 3 -64.21 -35.45 -64.16
N ALA A 4 -64.52 -35.19 -62.88
CA ALA A 4 -63.54 -34.69 -61.90
C ALA A 4 -64.07 -34.83 -60.45
N ALA A 5 -63.46 -35.75 -59.70
CA ALA A 5 -63.54 -35.83 -58.25
C ALA A 5 -62.34 -35.05 -57.67
N ALA A 6 -62.57 -34.19 -56.69
CA ALA A 6 -61.52 -33.43 -56.00
C ALA A 6 -61.12 -34.14 -54.70
N ILE A 7 -59.85 -34.57 -54.63
CA ILE A 7 -59.20 -35.13 -53.44
C ILE A 7 -58.51 -33.99 -52.70
N LEU A 8 -58.86 -33.79 -51.42
CA LEU A 8 -58.28 -32.78 -50.54
C LEU A 8 -57.11 -33.40 -49.76
N SER A 9 -55.88 -33.06 -50.14
CA SER A 9 -54.65 -33.51 -49.46
C SER A 9 -54.29 -32.56 -48.31
N PHE A 10 -54.27 -33.08 -47.09
CA PHE A 10 -53.79 -32.39 -45.89
C PHE A 10 -52.26 -32.57 -45.78
N LEU A 11 -51.50 -31.49 -45.99
CA LEU A 11 -50.04 -31.45 -45.82
C LEU A 11 -49.70 -31.10 -44.36
N LEU A 12 -49.11 -32.06 -43.64
CA LEU A 12 -48.61 -31.90 -42.28
C LEU A 12 -47.18 -31.32 -42.35
N ALA A 13 -47.03 -30.01 -42.11
CA ALA A 13 -45.74 -29.33 -42.07
C ALA A 13 -45.07 -29.54 -40.70
N ILE A 14 -44.05 -30.40 -40.63
CA ILE A 14 -43.18 -30.56 -39.47
C ILE A 14 -42.17 -29.40 -39.48
N ALA A 15 -42.39 -28.42 -38.61
CA ALA A 15 -41.44 -27.32 -38.39
C ALA A 15 -40.22 -27.81 -37.60
N LEU A 16 -39.10 -28.01 -38.29
CA LEU A 16 -37.78 -28.22 -37.69
C LEU A 16 -37.31 -26.91 -37.05
N LEU A 17 -37.51 -26.77 -35.73
CA LEU A 17 -36.92 -25.69 -34.95
C LEU A 17 -35.39 -25.93 -34.83
N PRO A 18 -34.53 -24.98 -35.24
CA PRO A 18 -33.10 -25.10 -35.07
C PRO A 18 -32.74 -25.07 -33.58
N ALA A 19 -32.16 -26.16 -33.08
CA ALA A 19 -31.60 -26.23 -31.74
C ALA A 19 -30.45 -25.23 -31.63
N SER A 20 -30.69 -24.11 -30.94
CA SER A 20 -29.64 -23.14 -30.64
C SER A 20 -28.61 -23.80 -29.72
N PRO A 21 -27.30 -23.65 -29.98
CA PRO A 21 -26.27 -24.22 -29.13
C PRO A 21 -26.43 -23.63 -27.72
N ALA A 22 -26.57 -24.51 -26.73
CA ALA A 22 -26.60 -24.13 -25.33
C ALA A 22 -25.28 -23.42 -25.00
N THR A 23 -25.32 -22.10 -24.81
CA THR A 23 -24.22 -21.35 -24.23
C THR A 23 -23.95 -21.93 -22.86
N ALA A 24 -22.83 -22.65 -22.72
CA ALA A 24 -22.38 -23.18 -21.45
C ALA A 24 -22.31 -22.01 -20.44
N ALA A 25 -23.12 -22.08 -19.39
CA ALA A 25 -23.07 -21.11 -18.30
C ALA A 25 -21.70 -21.22 -17.63
N VAL A 26 -20.83 -20.25 -17.88
CA VAL A 26 -19.55 -20.13 -17.17
C VAL A 26 -19.90 -19.83 -15.71
N SER A 27 -19.67 -20.81 -14.83
CA SER A 27 -19.85 -20.63 -13.39
C SER A 27 -18.99 -19.47 -12.92
N ALA A 28 -19.59 -18.49 -12.23
CA ALA A 28 -18.89 -17.33 -11.71
C ALA A 28 -17.82 -17.79 -10.70
N ALA A 29 -16.56 -17.43 -10.94
CA ALA A 29 -15.47 -17.65 -10.01
C ALA A 29 -15.75 -16.88 -8.70
N ALA A 30 -15.64 -17.57 -7.57
CA ALA A 30 -15.77 -16.96 -6.26
C ALA A 30 -14.70 -15.87 -6.09
N LEU A 31 -15.10 -14.68 -5.62
CA LEU A 31 -14.15 -13.63 -5.27
C LEU A 31 -13.40 -14.01 -3.99
N PRO A 32 -12.08 -13.73 -3.88
CA PRO A 32 -11.34 -13.98 -2.64
C PRO A 32 -12.01 -13.21 -1.50
N GLY A 33 -12.43 -13.92 -0.44
CA GLY A 33 -13.13 -13.31 0.70
C GLY A 33 -14.41 -12.52 0.33
N GLY A 34 -15.00 -12.78 -0.84
CA GLY A 34 -16.13 -12.02 -1.37
C GLY A 34 -15.80 -10.59 -1.80
N LYS A 35 -14.51 -10.23 -1.98
CA LYS A 35 -14.05 -8.86 -2.28
C LYS A 35 -13.48 -8.75 -3.68
N SER A 36 -13.82 -7.66 -4.36
CA SER A 36 -13.35 -7.39 -5.73
C SER A 36 -12.09 -6.52 -5.78
N THR A 37 -11.78 -5.78 -4.71
CA THR A 37 -10.82 -4.67 -4.77
C THR A 37 -9.84 -4.74 -3.63
N TYR A 38 -8.55 -4.87 -3.94
CA TYR A 38 -7.51 -4.98 -2.93
C TYR A 38 -6.48 -3.88 -3.06
N VAL A 39 -5.99 -3.39 -1.91
CA VAL A 39 -4.71 -2.69 -1.81
C VAL A 39 -3.64 -3.69 -1.42
N ILE A 40 -2.48 -3.66 -2.08
CA ILE A 40 -1.41 -4.66 -1.95
C ILE A 40 -0.07 -4.00 -1.74
N SER A 41 0.74 -4.56 -0.83
CA SER A 41 2.17 -4.34 -0.73
C SER A 41 2.90 -5.68 -0.85
N GLN A 42 3.94 -5.75 -1.67
CA GLN A 42 4.74 -6.97 -1.84
C GLN A 42 6.20 -6.64 -2.15
N GLY A 43 7.12 -7.54 -1.86
CA GLY A 43 8.53 -7.28 -2.06
C GLY A 43 9.38 -8.52 -2.13
N HIS A 44 10.48 -8.41 -2.86
CA HIS A 44 11.60 -9.34 -2.78
C HIS A 44 12.65 -8.73 -1.87
N LEU A 45 12.65 -9.18 -0.63
CA LEU A 45 13.59 -8.77 0.41
C LEU A 45 14.45 -9.97 0.79
N LYS A 46 15.77 -9.85 0.60
CA LYS A 46 16.78 -10.86 0.89
C LYS A 46 17.98 -10.21 1.58
N ALA A 47 18.37 -10.76 2.73
CA ALA A 47 19.58 -10.33 3.44
C ALA A 47 20.82 -10.43 2.53
N ALA A 48 21.78 -9.53 2.72
CA ALA A 48 22.99 -9.38 1.91
C ALA A 48 22.80 -9.15 0.39
N SER A 49 21.55 -9.10 -0.11
CA SER A 49 21.26 -8.71 -1.49
C SER A 49 21.20 -7.19 -1.63
N GLN A 50 21.67 -6.66 -2.76
CA GLN A 50 21.46 -5.27 -3.18
C GLN A 50 20.56 -5.18 -4.42
N GLN A 51 19.74 -6.21 -4.63
CA GLN A 51 18.81 -6.32 -5.75
C GLN A 51 17.35 -6.38 -5.28
N ASN A 52 17.10 -5.94 -4.04
CA ASN A 52 15.76 -5.96 -3.46
C ASN A 52 14.84 -4.98 -4.16
N TRP A 53 13.56 -5.31 -4.19
CA TRP A 53 12.52 -4.46 -4.73
C TRP A 53 11.25 -4.58 -3.91
N VAL A 54 10.42 -3.54 -3.98
CA VAL A 54 9.09 -3.48 -3.38
C VAL A 54 8.08 -2.96 -4.39
N ARG A 55 6.84 -3.38 -4.24
CA ARG A 55 5.68 -2.91 -5.00
C ARG A 55 4.56 -2.49 -4.06
N LEU A 56 3.78 -1.53 -4.51
CA LEU A 56 2.59 -1.04 -3.82
C LEU A 56 1.51 -0.71 -4.85
N GLY A 57 0.26 -1.04 -4.59
CA GLY A 57 -0.83 -0.61 -5.45
C GLY A 57 -2.10 -1.39 -5.22
N THR A 58 -2.77 -1.81 -6.30
CA THR A 58 -4.08 -2.44 -6.22
C THR A 58 -4.22 -3.67 -7.09
N TYR A 59 -5.05 -4.62 -6.65
CA TYR A 59 -5.61 -5.69 -7.47
C TYR A 59 -7.12 -5.50 -7.64
N ARG A 60 -7.64 -5.92 -8.80
CA ARG A 60 -9.07 -6.02 -9.09
C ARG A 60 -9.40 -7.41 -9.58
N PHE A 61 -10.32 -8.09 -8.91
CA PHE A 61 -10.79 -9.42 -9.25
C PHE A 61 -12.17 -9.33 -9.91
N ALA A 62 -12.35 -10.07 -11.01
CA ALA A 62 -13.62 -10.22 -11.69
C ALA A 62 -14.15 -11.64 -11.54
N THR A 63 -15.47 -11.79 -11.50
CA THR A 63 -16.15 -13.09 -11.38
C THR A 63 -15.93 -14.03 -12.57
N GLY A 64 -15.32 -13.56 -13.66
CA GLY A 64 -14.85 -14.41 -14.76
C GLY A 64 -13.53 -15.15 -14.47
N GLY A 65 -12.97 -15.06 -13.26
CA GLY A 65 -11.70 -15.70 -12.89
C GLY A 65 -10.46 -14.90 -13.34
N THR A 66 -10.64 -13.62 -13.69
CA THR A 66 -9.54 -12.73 -14.10
C THR A 66 -9.18 -11.75 -13.00
N VAL A 67 -7.92 -11.36 -12.98
CA VAL A 67 -7.39 -10.34 -12.06
C VAL A 67 -6.54 -9.35 -12.83
N THR A 68 -6.63 -8.08 -12.46
CA THR A 68 -5.76 -7.02 -12.97
C THR A 68 -5.03 -6.33 -11.83
N SER A 69 -3.81 -5.88 -12.05
CA SER A 69 -3.07 -5.06 -11.10
C SER A 69 -2.66 -3.72 -11.68
N SER A 70 -2.49 -2.75 -10.79
CA SER A 70 -1.87 -1.46 -11.04
C SER A 70 -0.97 -1.15 -9.86
N LEU A 71 0.35 -1.20 -10.09
CA LEU A 71 1.39 -1.21 -9.06
C LEU A 71 2.48 -0.19 -9.38
N PHE A 72 3.03 0.42 -8.33
CA PHE A 72 4.31 1.10 -8.36
C PHE A 72 5.42 0.08 -8.11
N LEU A 73 6.56 0.19 -8.81
CA LEU A 73 7.74 -0.63 -8.56
C LEU A 73 8.94 0.23 -8.15
N TRP A 74 9.55 -0.12 -7.02
CA TRP A 74 10.81 0.47 -6.58
C TRP A 74 11.87 -0.61 -6.42
N TRP A 75 12.99 -0.46 -7.12
CA TRP A 75 14.03 -1.48 -7.22
C TRP A 75 15.42 -0.88 -6.98
N GLN A 76 16.23 -1.50 -6.12
CA GLN A 76 17.63 -1.10 -5.91
C GLN A 76 18.49 -1.10 -7.19
N ARG A 77 18.12 -1.86 -8.23
CA ARG A 77 18.82 -1.81 -9.53
C ARG A 77 18.51 -0.54 -10.33
N HIS A 78 17.32 0.03 -10.13
CA HIS A 78 16.85 1.24 -10.80
C HIS A 78 16.27 2.20 -9.76
N PRO A 79 17.12 2.71 -8.84
CA PRO A 79 16.65 3.51 -7.72
C PRO A 79 16.06 4.82 -8.25
N GLN A 80 14.96 5.24 -7.65
CA GLN A 80 14.36 6.53 -7.94
C GLN A 80 14.63 7.48 -6.78
N ALA A 81 15.02 8.71 -7.09
CA ALA A 81 15.18 9.75 -6.08
C ALA A 81 13.83 10.01 -5.38
N ARG A 82 13.91 10.40 -4.10
CA ARG A 82 12.72 10.88 -3.37
C ARG A 82 12.13 12.08 -4.11
N GLN A 83 10.81 12.18 -4.07
CA GLN A 83 10.07 13.22 -4.75
C GLN A 83 9.33 14.09 -3.73
N ARG A 84 9.26 15.40 -4.00
CA ARG A 84 8.41 16.34 -3.25
C ARG A 84 6.93 16.06 -3.53
N THR A 85 6.10 16.20 -2.50
CA THR A 85 4.65 15.95 -2.59
C THR A 85 3.84 17.20 -2.95
N GLY A 86 4.45 18.38 -2.90
CA GLY A 86 3.76 19.67 -2.95
C GLY A 86 3.12 20.07 -1.63
N THR A 87 3.27 19.26 -0.57
CA THR A 87 2.67 19.53 0.74
C THR A 87 3.71 19.99 1.74
N LYS A 88 3.46 21.15 2.35
CA LYS A 88 4.21 21.68 3.48
C LYS A 88 3.27 21.87 4.68
N PRO A 89 3.61 21.35 5.87
CA PRO A 89 2.85 21.64 7.09
C PRO A 89 2.85 23.14 7.35
N ASP A 90 1.69 23.67 7.70
CA ASP A 90 1.56 25.05 8.16
C ASP A 90 1.77 25.17 9.69
N SER A 91 1.72 26.39 10.22
CA SER A 91 1.96 26.68 11.63
C SER A 91 0.95 26.07 12.61
N SER A 92 -0.22 25.63 12.13
CA SER A 92 -1.24 24.97 12.95
C SER A 92 -0.92 23.50 13.25
N CYS A 93 0.02 22.90 12.53
CA CYS A 93 0.43 21.51 12.70
C CYS A 93 1.34 21.28 13.92
N THR A 94 1.29 22.16 14.92
CA THR A 94 2.17 22.11 16.09
C THR A 94 1.51 22.75 17.30
N THR A 95 1.97 22.41 18.50
CA THR A 95 1.54 23.10 19.71
C THR A 95 2.34 24.39 19.90
N THR A 96 1.67 25.43 20.41
CA THR A 96 2.36 26.61 20.92
C THR A 96 3.06 26.34 22.25
N ALA A 97 2.64 25.29 22.98
CA ALA A 97 3.30 24.80 24.18
C ALA A 97 4.69 24.23 23.87
N GLY A 98 5.67 24.57 24.71
CA GLY A 98 7.08 24.21 24.55
C GLY A 98 7.87 25.16 23.63
N GLY A 99 9.20 25.00 23.64
CA GLY A 99 10.11 25.77 22.80
C GLY A 99 10.05 25.38 21.32
N LYS A 100 10.69 26.15 20.43
CA LYS A 100 10.71 25.87 18.98
C LYS A 100 11.26 24.47 18.64
N GLN A 101 12.17 23.96 19.47
CA GLN A 101 12.79 22.64 19.38
C GLN A 101 11.84 21.46 19.64
N THR A 102 10.66 21.71 20.24
CA THR A 102 9.64 20.69 20.52
C THR A 102 8.51 20.69 19.48
N ARG A 103 8.74 21.30 18.31
CA ARG A 103 7.74 21.47 17.26
C ARG A 103 8.13 20.69 15.99
N PRO A 104 7.17 20.07 15.28
CA PRO A 104 7.40 19.61 13.92
C PRO A 104 7.92 20.74 13.03
N ARG A 105 8.94 20.46 12.22
CA ARG A 105 9.49 21.46 11.29
C ARG A 105 8.59 21.59 10.05
N ALA A 106 8.38 22.80 9.57
CA ALA A 106 7.61 23.04 8.35
C ALA A 106 8.46 22.70 7.11
N CYS A 107 8.58 21.41 6.81
CA CYS A 107 9.37 20.88 5.71
C CYS A 107 8.48 20.39 4.57
N GLU A 108 8.95 20.59 3.34
CA GLU A 108 8.29 20.01 2.16
C GLU A 108 8.33 18.49 2.28
N ILE A 109 7.15 17.86 2.32
CA ILE A 109 7.04 16.42 2.59
C ILE A 109 7.50 15.65 1.36
N LEU A 110 8.29 14.60 1.60
CA LEU A 110 8.82 13.73 0.55
C LEU A 110 8.07 12.39 0.50
N THR A 111 8.08 11.78 -0.68
CA THR A 111 7.64 10.41 -0.91
C THR A 111 8.65 9.69 -1.83
N ALA A 112 8.44 8.40 -2.09
CA ALA A 112 9.24 7.68 -3.08
C ALA A 112 9.04 8.25 -4.49
N GLY A 113 10.07 8.19 -5.32
CA GLY A 113 10.00 8.65 -6.72
C GLY A 113 8.82 8.03 -7.47
N GLY A 114 8.20 8.80 -8.37
CA GLY A 114 7.08 8.35 -9.20
C GLY A 114 5.74 8.23 -8.48
N PHE A 115 5.70 8.16 -7.14
CA PHE A 115 4.46 7.90 -6.39
C PHE A 115 3.39 8.99 -6.49
N THR A 116 3.77 10.21 -6.89
CA THR A 116 2.81 11.30 -7.16
C THR A 116 2.14 11.16 -8.53
N GLY A 117 2.73 10.38 -9.43
CA GLY A 117 2.21 10.07 -10.77
C GLY A 117 1.29 8.85 -10.79
N ALA A 118 1.04 8.31 -11.98
CA ALA A 118 0.31 7.05 -12.11
C ALA A 118 1.22 5.85 -11.79
N PRO A 119 0.66 4.70 -11.36
CA PRO A 119 1.41 3.45 -11.29
C PRO A 119 2.05 3.11 -12.64
N ASP A 120 3.30 2.65 -12.62
CA ASP A 120 4.11 2.37 -13.80
C ASP A 120 4.09 0.89 -14.23
N GLU A 121 3.45 0.04 -13.44
CA GLU A 121 3.29 -1.38 -13.72
C GLU A 121 1.80 -1.76 -13.74
N SER A 122 1.32 -2.28 -14.88
CA SER A 122 -0.03 -2.84 -15.00
C SER A 122 0.03 -4.25 -15.55
N ARG A 123 -0.74 -5.17 -14.96
CA ARG A 123 -0.73 -6.59 -15.35
C ARG A 123 -2.13 -7.16 -15.39
N THR A 124 -2.31 -8.19 -16.19
CA THR A 124 -3.51 -9.03 -16.20
C THR A 124 -3.12 -10.47 -15.87
N GLY A 125 -4.07 -11.23 -15.35
CA GLY A 125 -3.85 -12.61 -14.95
C GLY A 125 -5.17 -13.34 -14.75
N THR A 126 -5.06 -14.60 -14.35
CA THR A 126 -6.18 -15.42 -13.90
C THR A 126 -5.98 -15.79 -12.44
N TYR A 127 -7.08 -16.12 -11.77
CA TYR A 127 -7.02 -16.58 -10.40
C TYR A 127 -7.96 -17.75 -10.14
N THR A 128 -7.62 -18.54 -9.13
CA THR A 128 -8.47 -19.59 -8.57
C THR A 128 -8.49 -19.47 -7.06
N LEU A 129 -9.56 -19.95 -6.44
CA LEU A 129 -9.71 -20.01 -4.99
C LEU A 129 -10.01 -21.46 -4.59
N ALA A 130 -9.17 -22.03 -3.74
CA ALA A 130 -9.35 -23.36 -3.19
C ALA A 130 -9.29 -23.27 -1.65
N GLY A 131 -10.42 -23.49 -0.98
CA GLY A 131 -10.55 -23.18 0.44
C GLY A 131 -10.25 -21.70 0.70
N ASN A 132 -9.29 -21.43 1.58
CA ASN A 132 -8.82 -20.08 1.89
C ASN A 132 -7.53 -19.69 1.14
N VAL A 133 -7.13 -20.45 0.11
CA VAL A 133 -5.92 -20.16 -0.66
C VAL A 133 -6.30 -19.60 -2.02
N LEU A 134 -5.98 -18.32 -2.23
CA LEU A 134 -6.02 -17.65 -3.52
C LEU A 134 -4.75 -17.97 -4.28
N THR A 135 -4.87 -18.42 -5.53
CA THR A 135 -3.73 -18.57 -6.46
C THR A 135 -3.92 -17.62 -7.63
N ILE A 136 -2.92 -16.78 -7.92
CA ILE A 136 -2.90 -15.87 -9.06
C ILE A 136 -1.81 -16.30 -10.02
N ARG A 137 -2.12 -16.36 -11.31
CA ARG A 137 -1.17 -16.55 -12.41
C ARG A 137 -1.19 -15.31 -13.29
N TRP A 138 -0.05 -14.63 -13.37
CA TRP A 138 0.06 -13.41 -14.16
C TRP A 138 0.43 -13.72 -15.61
N ASN A 139 -0.22 -13.04 -16.55
CA ASN A 139 0.02 -13.17 -17.98
C ASN A 139 1.23 -12.33 -18.39
N ILE A 140 2.43 -12.77 -18.01
CA ILE A 140 3.70 -12.15 -18.39
C ILE A 140 4.65 -13.19 -18.98
N ALA A 141 5.70 -12.74 -19.67
CA ALA A 141 6.62 -13.63 -20.39
C ALA A 141 7.34 -14.65 -19.49
N GLN A 142 7.59 -14.31 -18.22
CA GLN A 142 8.16 -15.22 -17.22
C GLN A 142 7.05 -15.87 -16.39
N ALA A 143 7.25 -17.11 -15.94
CA ALA A 143 6.30 -17.76 -15.05
C ALA A 143 6.21 -17.00 -13.70
N TRP A 144 5.11 -16.27 -13.49
CA TRP A 144 4.85 -15.58 -12.24
C TRP A 144 3.53 -16.03 -11.61
N THR A 145 3.67 -16.71 -10.47
CA THR A 145 2.55 -17.15 -9.65
C THR A 145 2.67 -16.57 -8.26
N GLU A 146 1.52 -16.23 -7.68
CA GLU A 146 1.38 -15.84 -6.28
C GLU A 146 0.33 -16.75 -5.63
N GLN A 147 0.56 -17.11 -4.37
CA GLN A 147 -0.46 -17.66 -3.51
C GLN A 147 -0.58 -16.81 -2.25
N TRP A 148 -1.83 -16.63 -1.83
CA TRP A 148 -2.19 -15.84 -0.66
C TRP A 148 -3.14 -16.64 0.22
N TYR A 149 -2.94 -16.57 1.53
CA TYR A 149 -4.00 -16.90 2.46
C TYR A 149 -5.03 -15.79 2.45
N VAL A 150 -6.31 -16.15 2.43
CA VAL A 150 -7.44 -15.23 2.44
C VAL A 150 -8.18 -15.36 3.76
N GLU A 151 -8.30 -14.26 4.50
CA GLU A 151 -8.99 -14.26 5.80
C GLU A 151 -10.02 -13.12 5.85
N PRO A 152 -11.33 -13.42 5.79
CA PRO A 152 -12.36 -12.41 6.00
C PRO A 152 -12.28 -11.82 7.41
N SER A 153 -12.56 -10.53 7.55
CA SER A 153 -12.70 -9.93 8.87
C SER A 153 -13.94 -10.48 9.58
N PRO A 154 -13.98 -10.47 10.93
CA PRO A 154 -15.15 -10.96 11.69
C PRO A 154 -16.46 -10.26 11.35
N ASP A 155 -16.40 -8.97 10.99
CA ASP A 155 -17.54 -8.17 10.55
C ASP A 155 -17.91 -8.39 9.07
N GLY A 156 -17.13 -9.20 8.35
CA GLY A 156 -17.29 -9.49 6.93
C GLY A 156 -17.02 -8.31 6.00
N LYS A 157 -16.52 -7.16 6.49
CA LYS A 157 -16.35 -5.93 5.68
C LYS A 157 -15.01 -5.83 4.97
N LEU A 158 -14.04 -6.65 5.35
CA LEU A 158 -12.72 -6.75 4.75
C LEU A 158 -12.35 -8.22 4.46
N ALA A 159 -11.35 -8.41 3.61
CA ALA A 159 -10.60 -9.65 3.51
C ALA A 159 -9.10 -9.37 3.52
N ARG A 160 -8.36 -9.98 4.45
CA ARG A 160 -6.90 -9.89 4.54
C ARG A 160 -6.26 -10.91 3.59
N LEU A 161 -5.17 -10.50 2.96
CA LEU A 161 -4.27 -11.37 2.21
C LEU A 161 -2.90 -11.39 2.90
N ASP A 162 -2.41 -12.58 3.20
CA ASP A 162 -1.03 -12.82 3.62
C ASP A 162 -0.32 -13.62 2.55
N LEU A 163 0.85 -13.15 2.10
CA LEU A 163 1.59 -13.85 1.06
C LEU A 163 2.02 -15.22 1.58
N LYS A 164 1.52 -16.28 0.94
CA LYS A 164 1.89 -17.66 1.25
C LYS A 164 3.15 -18.06 0.51
N GLN A 165 3.16 -17.81 -0.80
CA GLN A 165 4.32 -18.06 -1.66
C GLN A 165 4.24 -17.25 -2.95
N SER A 166 5.38 -16.93 -3.54
CA SER A 166 5.45 -16.35 -4.88
C SER A 166 6.73 -16.81 -5.56
N THR A 167 6.72 -16.89 -6.90
CA THR A 167 7.96 -17.14 -7.65
C THR A 167 8.92 -15.94 -7.63
N LEU A 168 8.44 -14.74 -7.29
CA LEU A 168 9.26 -13.51 -7.31
C LEU A 168 9.31 -12.80 -5.95
N ALA A 169 8.17 -12.64 -5.27
CA ALA A 169 8.10 -11.96 -3.97
C ALA A 169 8.45 -12.91 -2.83
N THR A 170 9.04 -12.38 -1.76
CA THR A 170 9.30 -13.11 -0.52
C THR A 170 8.35 -12.72 0.60
N HIS A 171 7.78 -11.52 0.54
CA HIS A 171 6.87 -10.98 1.57
C HIS A 171 5.75 -10.18 0.92
N GLY A 172 4.59 -10.11 1.57
CA GLY A 172 3.49 -9.26 1.11
C GLY A 172 2.26 -9.29 2.00
N TYR A 173 1.51 -8.21 1.93
CA TYR A 173 0.26 -7.98 2.64
C TYR A 173 -0.77 -7.39 1.68
N GLY A 174 -2.03 -7.75 1.87
CA GLY A 174 -3.13 -7.18 1.11
C GLY A 174 -4.41 -7.05 1.91
N TYR A 175 -5.26 -6.10 1.53
CA TYR A 175 -6.58 -5.94 2.13
C TYR A 175 -7.62 -5.61 1.07
N GLY A 176 -8.70 -6.40 1.09
CA GLY A 176 -9.78 -6.38 0.13
C GLY A 176 -11.06 -5.80 0.69
N SER A 177 -11.78 -5.07 -0.15
CA SER A 177 -13.16 -4.64 0.05
C SER A 177 -13.89 -4.53 -1.30
N ASN A 178 -15.14 -4.10 -1.25
CA ASN A 178 -15.96 -3.74 -2.40
C ASN A 178 -16.06 -2.23 -2.60
N ALA A 179 -15.43 -1.43 -1.73
CA ALA A 179 -15.27 0.01 -1.97
C ALA A 179 -14.40 0.24 -3.23
N ALA A 180 -14.73 1.25 -4.03
CA ALA A 180 -13.96 1.58 -5.23
C ALA A 180 -12.52 2.00 -4.88
N VAL A 181 -11.54 1.79 -5.77
CA VAL A 181 -10.17 2.30 -5.59
C VAL A 181 -10.14 3.83 -5.49
N SER A 182 -11.11 4.51 -6.08
CA SER A 182 -11.27 5.96 -5.95
C SER A 182 -11.83 6.40 -4.60
N THR A 183 -12.35 5.47 -3.78
CA THR A 183 -12.83 5.80 -2.44
C THR A 183 -11.65 6.08 -1.54
N ARG A 184 -11.64 7.26 -0.93
CA ARG A 184 -10.65 7.67 0.08
C ARG A 184 -11.30 8.31 1.29
N ARG A 185 -10.56 8.39 2.38
CA ARG A 185 -10.92 9.15 3.58
C ARG A 185 -10.00 10.34 3.78
N ALA A 186 -10.59 11.47 4.14
CA ALA A 186 -9.85 12.69 4.44
C ALA A 186 -8.92 12.46 5.65
N MET A 187 -7.84 13.23 5.75
CA MET A 187 -6.90 13.09 6.87
C MET A 187 -7.53 13.43 8.22
N SER A 188 -8.60 14.23 8.25
CA SER A 188 -9.43 14.42 9.44
C SER A 188 -10.08 13.12 9.90
N SER A 189 -10.68 12.35 8.99
CA SER A 189 -11.27 11.03 9.28
C SER A 189 -10.20 10.02 9.68
N VAL A 190 -9.04 10.03 9.01
CA VAL A 190 -7.88 9.23 9.41
C VAL A 190 -7.50 9.56 10.86
N LYS A 191 -7.28 10.84 11.18
CA LYS A 191 -6.87 11.26 12.53
C LYS A 191 -7.91 10.92 13.60
N ALA A 192 -9.19 10.94 13.23
CA ALA A 192 -10.31 10.61 14.10
C ALA A 192 -10.61 9.10 14.19
N PHE A 193 -9.78 8.24 13.57
CA PHE A 193 -9.97 6.80 13.65
C PHE A 193 -10.02 6.33 15.12
N PRO A 194 -11.10 5.68 15.55
CA PRO A 194 -11.30 5.35 16.96
C PRO A 194 -10.61 4.05 17.39
N GLY A 195 -10.20 3.21 16.44
CA GLY A 195 -9.56 1.93 16.71
C GLY A 195 -8.06 2.03 16.98
N SER A 196 -7.48 0.90 17.40
CA SER A 196 -6.04 0.75 17.58
C SER A 196 -5.41 0.21 16.31
N LEU A 197 -4.43 0.91 15.77
CA LEU A 197 -3.66 0.45 14.62
C LEU A 197 -2.39 -0.28 15.09
N ARG A 198 -2.11 -1.41 14.44
CA ARG A 198 -0.91 -2.22 14.69
C ARG A 198 -0.14 -2.38 13.38
N GLN A 199 1.18 -2.32 13.48
CA GLN A 199 2.10 -2.39 12.36
C GLN A 199 2.78 -3.77 12.32
N ASP A 200 2.75 -4.38 11.14
CA ASP A 200 3.66 -5.45 10.79
C ASP A 200 4.54 -4.96 9.63
N LEU A 201 5.83 -5.28 9.68
CA LEU A 201 6.83 -4.80 8.74
C LEU A 201 7.93 -5.84 8.57
N THR A 202 8.27 -6.11 7.30
CA THR A 202 9.56 -6.69 6.95
C THR A 202 10.35 -5.62 6.22
N SER A 203 11.50 -5.24 6.78
CA SER A 203 12.41 -4.27 6.16
C SER A 203 13.77 -4.89 5.84
N TRP A 204 14.39 -4.33 4.81
CA TRP A 204 15.78 -4.51 4.47
C TRP A 204 16.51 -3.19 4.68
N ALA A 205 17.59 -3.21 5.46
CA ALA A 205 18.50 -2.08 5.62
C ALA A 205 19.91 -2.59 5.94
N ASN A 206 20.93 -2.00 5.30
CA ASN A 206 22.33 -2.34 5.56
C ASN A 206 22.63 -3.86 5.47
N GLY A 207 22.08 -4.52 4.45
CA GLY A 207 22.27 -5.95 4.23
C GLY A 207 21.52 -6.86 5.21
N LYS A 208 20.70 -6.32 6.12
CA LYS A 208 19.97 -7.09 7.13
C LYS A 208 18.47 -7.04 6.87
N ILE A 209 17.78 -8.14 7.19
CA ILE A 209 16.33 -8.16 7.28
C ILE A 209 15.93 -7.93 8.74
N VAL A 210 14.98 -7.04 8.97
CA VAL A 210 14.35 -6.80 10.26
C VAL A 210 12.87 -7.07 10.11
N ASN A 211 12.32 -7.86 11.03
CA ASN A 211 10.89 -8.10 11.13
C ASN A 211 10.37 -7.43 12.39
N ALA A 212 9.27 -6.71 12.23
CA ALA A 212 8.46 -6.19 13.31
C ALA A 212 7.04 -6.75 13.11
N ALA A 213 6.44 -7.24 14.18
CA ALA A 213 5.09 -7.75 14.16
C ALA A 213 4.39 -7.24 15.42
N ASP A 214 3.15 -6.82 15.27
CA ASP A 214 2.34 -6.34 16.38
C ASP A 214 2.90 -5.09 17.07
N ASP A 215 3.53 -4.20 16.32
CA ASP A 215 3.98 -2.92 16.88
C ASP A 215 2.81 -1.92 16.95
N PRO A 216 2.59 -1.24 18.09
CA PRO A 216 1.59 -0.18 18.14
C PRO A 216 1.92 0.96 17.17
N PHE A 217 0.96 1.35 16.34
CA PHE A 217 1.06 2.56 15.53
C PHE A 217 0.31 3.71 16.21
N GLY A 218 1.08 4.63 16.81
CA GLY A 218 0.56 5.75 17.61
C GLY A 218 -0.08 6.88 16.80
N LEU A 219 -1.15 6.60 16.03
CA LEU A 219 -1.84 7.62 15.24
C LEU A 219 -2.42 8.77 16.09
N SER A 220 -2.77 8.50 17.35
CA SER A 220 -3.24 9.53 18.29
C SER A 220 -2.21 10.62 18.57
N ALA A 221 -0.91 10.31 18.44
CA ALA A 221 0.18 11.27 18.65
C ALA A 221 0.32 12.29 17.51
N PHE A 222 -0.22 11.97 16.32
CA PHE A 222 -0.27 12.90 15.20
C PHE A 222 -1.22 14.06 15.47
N ARG A 223 -0.93 15.22 14.90
CA ARG A 223 -1.76 16.41 14.96
C ARG A 223 -2.20 16.79 13.56
N ALA A 224 -3.47 17.11 13.43
CA ALA A 224 -4.00 17.63 12.17
C ALA A 224 -3.63 19.11 12.02
N CYS A 225 -3.14 19.44 10.84
CA CYS A 225 -3.07 20.82 10.39
C CYS A 225 -4.47 21.37 10.13
N THR A 226 -4.76 22.59 10.56
CA THR A 226 -6.02 23.28 10.25
C THR A 226 -5.99 24.03 8.92
N GLY A 227 -4.81 24.47 8.46
CA GLY A 227 -4.65 25.10 7.14
C GLY A 227 -4.41 24.08 6.03
N THR A 228 -3.32 23.32 6.13
CA THR A 228 -2.93 22.23 5.23
C THR A 228 -3.63 20.94 5.66
N THR A 229 -4.96 20.90 5.52
CA THR A 229 -5.81 19.80 6.03
C THR A 229 -5.49 18.41 5.44
N SER A 230 -4.67 18.35 4.39
CA SER A 230 -4.11 17.11 3.83
C SER A 230 -2.96 16.51 4.64
N CYS A 231 -2.51 17.16 5.72
CA CYS A 231 -1.31 16.80 6.46
C CYS A 231 -1.58 16.57 7.95
N LEU A 232 -0.94 15.54 8.49
CA LEU A 232 -0.75 15.32 9.91
C LEU A 232 0.74 15.30 10.25
N THR A 233 1.10 15.80 11.43
CA THR A 233 2.50 15.87 11.91
C THR A 233 2.65 15.28 13.29
N TYR A 234 3.83 14.75 13.60
CA TYR A 234 4.17 14.34 14.95
C TYR A 234 5.67 14.58 15.19
N LEU A 235 6.02 15.18 16.31
CA LEU A 235 7.38 15.18 16.80
C LEU A 235 7.49 14.13 17.90
N GLN A 236 8.15 13.02 17.60
CA GLN A 236 8.52 12.09 18.64
C GLN A 236 9.67 12.71 19.45
N PRO A 237 9.49 12.97 20.76
CA PRO A 237 10.42 13.79 21.53
C PRO A 237 11.79 13.12 21.70
N SER A 238 11.83 11.79 21.75
CA SER A 238 13.05 11.01 21.88
C SER A 238 12.92 9.67 21.18
N SER A 239 14.07 9.07 20.88
CA SER A 239 14.16 7.70 20.38
C SER A 239 15.31 7.01 21.09
N ASN A 240 15.08 5.82 21.64
CA ASN A 240 16.09 5.12 22.42
C ASN A 240 17.17 4.42 21.57
N GLY A 241 16.95 4.31 20.25
CA GLY A 241 17.89 3.65 19.33
C GLY A 241 18.21 4.48 18.10
N ALA A 242 17.18 4.94 17.38
CA ALA A 242 17.36 5.89 16.29
C ALA A 242 17.75 7.28 16.85
N CYS A 243 18.42 8.10 16.02
CA CYS A 243 18.81 9.48 16.37
C CYS A 243 19.79 9.59 17.56
N GLN A 244 20.55 8.53 17.81
CA GLN A 244 21.63 8.48 18.81
C GLN A 244 22.98 8.83 18.17
N LYS A 245 24.02 9.03 18.98
CA LYS A 245 25.41 9.20 18.51
C LYS A 245 25.82 8.11 17.51
N ALA A 246 25.54 6.85 17.86
CA ALA A 246 25.81 5.69 17.00
C ALA A 246 24.81 5.54 15.84
N GLY A 247 23.67 6.23 15.88
CA GLY A 247 22.61 6.20 14.87
C GLY A 247 22.80 7.22 13.74
N GLY A 248 24.01 7.72 13.54
CA GLY A 248 24.34 8.70 12.50
C GLY A 248 24.26 10.16 12.91
N CYS A 249 24.14 10.46 14.22
CA CYS A 249 24.15 11.83 14.75
C CYS A 249 25.29 12.04 15.76
N PRO A 250 26.57 11.99 15.32
CA PRO A 250 27.73 11.94 16.20
C PRO A 250 27.93 13.19 17.08
N ASN A 251 27.44 14.35 16.66
CA ASN A 251 27.61 15.62 17.36
C ASN A 251 26.33 16.04 18.10
N TYR A 252 25.16 15.77 17.53
CA TYR A 252 23.89 16.25 18.07
C TYR A 252 22.97 15.19 18.66
N GLY A 253 23.18 13.90 18.34
CA GLY A 253 22.27 12.83 18.70
C GLY A 253 22.17 12.55 20.20
N GLY A 254 21.26 11.64 20.57
CA GLY A 254 21.22 11.15 21.93
C GLY A 254 22.55 10.54 22.39
N GLY A 255 22.92 10.80 23.64
CA GLY A 255 24.22 10.43 24.21
C GLY A 255 25.37 11.39 23.88
N THR A 256 25.13 12.47 23.13
CA THR A 256 26.05 13.62 23.05
C THR A 256 25.64 14.71 24.05
N SER A 257 26.46 15.76 24.18
CA SER A 257 26.14 16.90 25.05
C SER A 257 24.86 17.63 24.64
N ALA A 258 24.51 17.66 23.34
CA ALA A 258 23.29 18.30 22.85
C ALA A 258 22.04 17.42 23.01
N ASN A 259 22.20 16.09 22.97
CA ASN A 259 21.18 15.09 23.25
C ASN A 259 19.86 15.22 22.43
N VAL A 260 19.96 15.64 21.18
CA VAL A 260 18.82 15.79 20.26
C VAL A 260 18.47 14.43 19.65
N SER A 261 17.52 13.72 20.24
CA SER A 261 17.11 12.37 19.82
C SER A 261 15.70 12.30 19.22
N SER A 262 15.12 13.44 18.86
CA SER A 262 13.74 13.51 18.33
C SER A 262 13.62 13.07 16.87
N ILE A 263 12.45 12.54 16.51
CA ILE A 263 12.09 12.16 15.14
C ILE A 263 10.94 13.04 14.65
N GLN A 264 11.12 13.61 13.46
CA GLN A 264 10.10 14.37 12.73
C GLN A 264 9.26 13.40 11.91
N TYR A 265 7.95 13.33 12.14
CA TYR A 265 7.00 12.51 11.37
C TYR A 265 5.98 13.38 10.64
N TYR A 266 5.69 12.99 9.40
CA TYR A 266 4.70 13.61 8.54
C TYR A 266 3.88 12.51 7.86
N LEU A 267 2.55 12.62 7.93
CA LEU A 267 1.63 11.75 7.20
C LEU A 267 0.76 12.66 6.34
N THR A 268 0.81 12.49 5.02
CA THR A 268 0.06 13.37 4.10
C THR A 268 -0.67 12.59 3.02
N MET A 269 -1.80 13.14 2.60
CA MET A 269 -2.47 12.74 1.37
C MET A 269 -1.59 13.04 0.16
N ILE A 270 -1.54 12.09 -0.78
CA ILE A 270 -0.88 12.25 -2.09
C ILE A 270 -1.91 12.53 -3.19
N SER A 271 -3.05 11.85 -3.16
CA SER A 271 -4.07 11.94 -4.20
C SER A 271 -5.45 12.22 -3.63
N LYS A 272 -6.18 13.16 -4.24
CA LYS A 272 -7.57 13.42 -3.88
C LYS A 272 -8.55 12.40 -4.48
N THR A 273 -8.09 11.63 -5.47
CA THR A 273 -8.96 10.78 -6.32
C THR A 273 -8.77 9.30 -6.07
N ASP A 274 -7.83 8.91 -5.21
CA ASP A 274 -7.55 7.52 -4.85
C ASP A 274 -7.03 7.41 -3.41
N ARG A 275 -6.65 6.19 -3.03
CA ARG A 275 -6.27 5.80 -1.67
C ARG A 275 -4.83 6.17 -1.25
N ARG A 276 -4.08 6.95 -2.05
CA ARG A 276 -2.66 7.22 -1.77
C ARG A 276 -2.44 8.28 -0.70
N ASP A 277 -1.66 7.89 0.30
CA ASP A 277 -1.05 8.74 1.32
C ASP A 277 0.47 8.43 1.37
N THR A 278 1.25 9.18 2.14
CA THR A 278 2.66 8.85 2.40
C THR A 278 3.02 9.17 3.85
N LEU A 279 3.85 8.33 4.45
CA LEU A 279 4.49 8.57 5.75
C LEU A 279 5.97 8.88 5.52
N TRP A 280 6.40 10.04 5.97
CA TRP A 280 7.78 10.49 5.89
C TRP A 280 8.32 10.79 7.28
N HIS A 281 9.52 10.32 7.58
CA HIS A 281 10.18 10.68 8.82
C HIS A 281 11.70 10.69 8.76
N TRP A 282 12.30 11.42 9.70
CA TRP A 282 13.74 11.59 9.83
C TRP A 282 14.13 12.14 11.21
N CYS A 283 15.36 11.88 11.64
CA CYS A 283 15.90 12.37 12.90
C CYS A 283 16.24 13.85 12.87
N THR A 284 15.75 14.64 13.83
CA THR A 284 16.03 16.09 13.90
C THR A 284 17.52 16.41 13.89
N CYS A 285 18.32 15.60 14.58
CA CYS A 285 19.78 15.76 14.62
C CYS A 285 20.45 15.64 13.25
N LEU A 286 19.93 14.83 12.32
CA LEU A 286 20.55 14.67 11.00
C LEU A 286 20.52 15.95 10.17
N ALA A 287 19.48 16.79 10.35
CA ALA A 287 19.46 18.11 9.75
C ALA A 287 20.51 19.03 10.40
N MET A 288 20.68 18.94 11.71
CA MET A 288 21.67 19.74 12.46
C MET A 288 23.12 19.35 12.12
N GLU A 289 23.41 18.05 11.92
CA GLU A 289 24.71 17.57 11.43
C GLU A 289 25.09 18.16 10.06
N ARG A 290 24.11 18.68 9.32
CA ARG A 290 24.27 19.23 7.98
C ARG A 290 24.04 20.75 7.92
N ASP A 291 23.83 21.39 9.06
CA ASP A 291 23.43 22.80 9.15
C ASP A 291 22.18 23.14 8.30
N GLU A 292 21.22 22.22 8.29
CA GLU A 292 19.97 22.33 7.53
C GLU A 292 18.75 22.50 8.46
N PHE A 293 17.75 23.26 8.00
CA PHE A 293 16.45 23.29 8.66
C PHE A 293 15.60 22.04 8.36
N CYS A 294 15.62 21.56 7.13
CA CYS A 294 14.92 20.34 6.72
C CYS A 294 15.94 19.33 6.25
N TYR A 295 15.93 18.12 6.79
CA TYR A 295 16.89 17.09 6.39
C TYR A 295 16.67 16.71 4.92
N THR A 296 17.72 16.89 4.11
CA THR A 296 17.69 16.56 2.67
C THR A 296 18.34 15.22 2.32
N GLY A 297 18.91 14.52 3.31
CA GLY A 297 19.64 13.27 3.10
C GLY A 297 18.76 12.02 2.97
N ASN A 298 19.30 10.87 3.36
CA ASN A 298 18.62 9.58 3.30
C ASN A 298 17.55 9.47 4.40
N SER A 299 16.36 10.04 4.16
CA SER A 299 15.19 9.96 5.04
C SER A 299 14.28 8.79 4.71
N HIS A 300 13.44 8.37 5.65
CA HIS A 300 12.49 7.27 5.48
C HIS A 300 11.21 7.74 4.76
N VAL A 301 11.01 7.33 3.51
CA VAL A 301 9.79 7.60 2.74
C VAL A 301 8.99 6.32 2.56
N LYS A 302 7.72 6.35 2.99
CA LYS A 302 6.82 5.21 2.95
C LYS A 302 5.53 5.57 2.22
N PRO A 303 5.47 5.37 0.89
CA PRO A 303 4.20 5.33 0.15
C PRO A 303 3.19 4.39 0.81
N LEU A 304 1.93 4.85 0.95
CA LEU A 304 0.84 4.13 1.59
C LEU A 304 -0.41 4.08 0.71
N MET A 305 -1.19 3.01 0.84
CA MET A 305 -2.53 2.87 0.29
C MET A 305 -3.52 2.63 1.43
N GLN A 306 -4.54 3.49 1.57
CA GLN A 306 -5.57 3.34 2.59
C GLN A 306 -6.30 2.00 2.46
N ILE A 307 -6.50 1.32 3.59
CA ILE A 307 -7.41 0.20 3.73
C ILE A 307 -8.79 0.80 4.04
N ILE A 308 -9.72 0.60 3.12
CA ILE A 308 -11.10 1.09 3.21
C ILE A 308 -12.03 -0.12 3.14
N ASP A 309 -12.92 -0.28 4.12
CA ASP A 309 -13.85 -1.42 4.15
C ASP A 309 -15.11 -1.22 3.29
N ASP A 310 -15.98 -2.22 3.25
CA ASP A 310 -17.23 -2.19 2.46
C ASP A 310 -18.20 -1.07 2.87
N SER A 311 -18.14 -0.58 4.12
CA SER A 311 -18.90 0.60 4.55
C SER A 311 -18.21 1.92 4.21
N GLY A 312 -17.04 1.82 3.56
CA GLY A 312 -16.15 2.92 3.28
C GLY A 312 -15.32 3.36 4.50
N ALA A 313 -15.39 2.71 5.66
CA ALA A 313 -14.64 3.16 6.82
C ALA A 313 -13.12 3.00 6.60
N PHE A 314 -12.33 3.92 7.14
CA PHE A 314 -10.88 3.80 7.17
C PHE A 314 -10.46 2.74 8.20
N ARG A 315 -9.54 1.85 7.82
CA ARG A 315 -9.09 0.70 8.62
C ARG A 315 -7.57 0.59 8.73
N GLY A 316 -6.83 1.56 8.18
CA GLY A 316 -5.36 1.56 8.17
C GLY A 316 -4.75 1.75 6.79
N TRP A 317 -3.54 1.22 6.58
CA TRP A 317 -2.80 1.25 5.33
C TRP A 317 -2.07 -0.07 5.07
N VAL A 318 -1.87 -0.39 3.79
CA VAL A 318 -0.69 -1.14 3.36
C VAL A 318 0.33 -0.17 2.81
N GLY A 319 1.62 -0.49 2.93
CA GLY A 319 2.67 0.42 2.53
C GLY A 319 3.94 -0.28 2.07
N ALA A 320 4.79 0.49 1.41
CA ALA A 320 6.14 0.10 1.11
C ALA A 320 7.09 1.18 1.61
N GLU A 321 8.27 0.81 2.10
CA GLU A 321 9.39 1.76 2.20
C GLU A 321 10.26 1.65 0.96
N ALA A 322 10.60 2.79 0.36
CA ALA A 322 11.44 2.88 -0.83
C ALA A 322 12.40 4.08 -0.71
N SER A 323 13.27 4.00 0.29
CA SER A 323 14.21 5.05 0.66
C SER A 323 15.57 4.78 0.01
N PHE A 324 15.77 5.28 -1.21
CA PHE A 324 17.04 5.12 -1.90
C PHE A 324 18.05 6.21 -1.53
N SER A 325 19.24 5.79 -1.13
CA SER A 325 20.39 6.68 -0.96
C SER A 325 20.88 7.17 -2.33
N THR A 326 21.53 8.33 -2.39
CA THR A 326 22.24 8.79 -3.59
C THR A 326 23.62 8.14 -3.72
N GLY A 327 24.14 7.52 -2.65
CA GLY A 327 25.42 6.83 -2.62
C GLY A 327 25.26 5.32 -2.81
N SER A 328 25.79 4.55 -1.85
CA SER A 328 25.81 3.09 -1.90
C SER A 328 24.43 2.46 -1.73
N ARG A 329 24.14 1.42 -2.52
CA ARG A 329 22.92 0.59 -2.37
C ARG A 329 22.83 -0.11 -1.02
N ALA A 330 23.97 -0.32 -0.34
CA ALA A 330 24.01 -0.84 1.03
C ALA A 330 23.24 0.06 2.01
N THR A 331 23.12 1.34 1.71
CA THR A 331 22.44 2.32 2.57
C THR A 331 20.99 2.58 2.19
N ASP A 332 20.47 1.90 1.16
CA ASP A 332 19.06 1.96 0.84
C ASP A 332 18.24 1.30 1.98
N MET A 333 16.97 1.70 2.09
CA MET A 333 16.03 1.08 3.02
C MET A 333 14.76 0.75 2.25
N LEU A 334 14.40 -0.54 2.26
CA LEU A 334 13.22 -1.05 1.59
C LEU A 334 12.36 -1.80 2.59
N ALA A 335 11.05 -1.74 2.48
CA ALA A 335 10.18 -2.51 3.37
C ALA A 335 8.84 -2.81 2.69
N VAL A 336 8.22 -3.90 3.13
CA VAL A 336 6.78 -4.10 2.99
C VAL A 336 6.15 -3.97 4.37
N LEU A 337 5.01 -3.29 4.47
CA LEU A 337 4.33 -3.13 5.73
C LEU A 337 2.81 -3.11 5.59
N ARG A 338 2.15 -3.39 6.71
CA ARG A 338 0.74 -3.08 6.94
C ARG A 338 0.60 -2.37 8.28
N ILE A 339 -0.32 -1.42 8.36
CA ILE A 339 -0.74 -0.73 9.58
C ILE A 339 -2.25 -0.88 9.60
N SER A 340 -2.81 -1.74 10.44
CA SER A 340 -4.23 -2.11 10.36
C SER A 340 -4.83 -2.39 11.74
N ASP A 341 -6.14 -2.26 11.85
CA ASP A 341 -6.93 -2.69 13.02
C ASP A 341 -7.38 -4.16 12.93
N PHE A 342 -7.22 -4.78 11.76
CA PHE A 342 -7.50 -6.19 11.48
C PHE A 342 -6.26 -6.88 10.92
N ARG A 343 -5.84 -8.01 11.51
CA ARG A 343 -4.57 -8.69 11.18
C ARG A 343 -4.66 -10.18 11.31
#